data_AF-A0A286DSS7-F1
#
_entry.id   AF-A0A286DSS7-F1
#
_cell.length_a   1.000
_cell.length_b   1.000
_cell.length_c   1.000
_cell.angle_alpha   90.00
_cell.angle_beta   90.00
_cell.angle_gamma   90.00
#
_symmetry.space_group_name_H-M   'P 1'
#
loop_
_entity.id
_entity.type
_entity.pdbx_description
1 polymer ?
#
loop_
_entity_poly.entity_id
_entity_poly.type
_entity_poly.pdbx_seq_one_letter_code
_entity_poly.pdbx_strand_id
1 'polypeptide(L)'
;MSLVVDTEGSVHEKHGEYNIFRQLAVKVFADHIDDAQYYKWLDEVPLELKSRFPSVEFKERDWVRASPPLNTAVYYDTPAYDILPTGALLRTSCSRLTHAFCAFKMPEDATGNRLDRRHVFEGEEKSTIQNDPSGHAAVSIVKNLITRRDVDQPGTFLKLATGISPDDLSPALVLKGHRSTFYVLIDGYDVLRCSIDRSSVFDFRSGSDAEEPANWKSFREVELSLYPRISDEIKGDLRVVQVIEALRDSLINRFDTHVIYDIKYQRGMKLLGKY
;
A
#
# COMPACT_ATOMS: atom_id res chain seq x y z
N MET A 1 18.45 9.00 -7.19
CA MET A 1 18.69 7.85 -8.09
C MET A 1 17.54 7.80 -9.08
N SER A 2 17.79 7.69 -10.37
CA SER A 2 16.75 7.35 -11.34
C SER A 2 16.47 5.85 -11.22
N LEU A 3 15.26 5.47 -10.79
CA LEU A 3 14.80 4.08 -10.86
C LEU A 3 14.89 3.63 -12.34
N VAL A 4 15.56 2.51 -12.60
CA VAL A 4 15.66 1.94 -13.95
C VAL A 4 14.40 1.14 -14.19
N VAL A 5 13.34 1.75 -14.70
CA VAL A 5 12.09 1.01 -14.99
C VAL A 5 12.39 -0.07 -16.03
N ASP A 6 12.22 -1.33 -15.65
CA ASP A 6 12.28 -2.45 -16.58
C ASP A 6 11.08 -2.37 -17.53
N THR A 7 11.36 -2.14 -18.80
CA THR A 7 10.35 -2.07 -19.86
C THR A 7 10.14 -3.42 -20.56
N GLU A 8 10.93 -4.44 -20.20
CA GLU A 8 10.76 -5.79 -20.72
C GLU A 8 9.75 -6.58 -19.88
N GLY A 9 8.63 -6.97 -20.51
CA GLY A 9 7.51 -7.63 -19.84
C GLY A 9 6.34 -6.69 -19.59
N SER A 10 5.30 -7.19 -18.91
CA SER A 10 4.11 -6.39 -18.65
C SER A 10 4.19 -5.66 -17.31
N VAL A 11 3.68 -4.43 -17.28
CA VAL A 11 3.47 -3.61 -16.07
C VAL A 11 2.76 -4.38 -14.94
N HIS A 12 1.92 -5.37 -15.27
CA HIS A 12 1.33 -6.32 -14.33
C HIS A 12 1.26 -7.74 -14.92
N GLU A 13 1.67 -8.72 -14.11
CA GLU A 13 1.54 -10.14 -14.43
C GLU A 13 0.92 -10.92 -13.27
N LYS A 14 -0.02 -11.80 -13.61
CA LYS A 14 -0.65 -12.72 -12.66
C LYS A 14 -0.11 -14.13 -12.88
N HIS A 15 0.38 -14.75 -11.82
CA HIS A 15 0.96 -16.10 -11.83
C HIS A 15 0.34 -16.94 -10.73
N GLY A 16 -0.74 -17.67 -11.00
CA GLY A 16 -1.42 -18.48 -9.98
C GLY A 16 -1.80 -17.67 -8.73
N GLU A 17 -1.16 -17.95 -7.60
CA GLU A 17 -1.39 -17.31 -6.30
C GLU A 17 -0.60 -16.01 -6.06
N TYR A 18 0.14 -15.50 -7.04
CA TYR A 18 0.93 -14.29 -6.88
C TYR A 18 0.81 -13.32 -8.03
N ASN A 19 1.12 -12.06 -7.71
CA ASN A 19 1.15 -10.98 -8.67
C ASN A 19 2.57 -10.42 -8.72
N ILE A 20 3.06 -10.21 -9.93
CA ILE A 20 4.25 -9.42 -10.18
C ILE A 20 3.75 -8.04 -10.61
N PHE A 21 4.06 -7.04 -9.80
CA PHE A 21 3.86 -5.64 -10.19
C PHE A 21 5.20 -5.13 -10.67
N ARG A 22 5.33 -4.90 -11.99
CA ARG A 22 6.53 -4.33 -12.59
C ARG A 22 6.61 -2.79 -12.42
N GLN A 23 6.17 -2.35 -11.24
CA GLN A 23 5.98 -1.02 -10.65
C GLN A 23 5.69 0.23 -11.51
N LEU A 24 4.67 0.96 -11.06
CA LEU A 24 4.67 2.41 -10.85
C LEU A 24 3.67 2.71 -9.73
N ALA A 25 4.06 2.47 -8.48
CA ALA A 25 3.35 3.02 -7.31
C ALA A 25 4.17 4.21 -6.82
N VAL A 26 4.00 5.37 -7.45
CA VAL A 26 4.71 6.58 -7.05
C VAL A 26 4.07 7.09 -5.76
N LYS A 27 4.88 7.22 -4.71
CA LYS A 27 4.46 7.75 -3.41
C LYS A 27 5.00 9.16 -3.28
N VAL A 28 4.14 10.13 -3.02
CA VAL A 28 4.50 11.54 -2.84
C VAL A 28 4.28 11.94 -1.39
N PHE A 29 5.26 12.61 -0.79
CA PHE A 29 5.16 13.15 0.56
C PHE A 29 4.02 14.17 0.64
N ALA A 30 3.18 14.09 1.67
CA ALA A 30 1.97 14.92 1.74
C ALA A 30 1.61 15.40 3.14
N ASP A 31 2.54 15.37 4.11
CA ASP A 31 2.22 15.72 5.51
C ASP A 31 1.74 17.19 5.63
N HIS A 32 2.25 18.08 4.79
CA HIS A 32 1.88 19.50 4.73
C HIS A 32 0.70 19.83 3.82
N ILE A 33 0.15 18.83 3.11
CA ILE A 33 -0.96 19.03 2.16
C ILE A 33 -2.27 18.71 2.89
N ASP A 34 -3.15 19.69 3.03
CA ASP A 34 -4.47 19.48 3.62
C ASP A 34 -5.49 18.88 2.62
N ASP A 35 -6.67 18.50 3.12
CA ASP A 35 -7.72 17.89 2.30
C ASP A 35 -8.27 18.84 1.24
N ALA A 36 -8.46 20.12 1.58
CA ALA A 36 -9.02 21.11 0.67
C ALA A 36 -8.04 21.39 -0.48
N GLN A 37 -6.76 21.52 -0.17
CA GLN A 37 -5.68 21.66 -1.14
C GLN A 37 -5.59 20.45 -2.08
N TYR A 38 -5.60 19.24 -1.53
CA TYR A 38 -5.54 18.02 -2.33
C TYR A 38 -6.77 17.88 -3.25
N TYR A 39 -7.98 18.09 -2.74
CA TYR A 39 -9.19 17.95 -3.56
C TYR A 39 -9.29 19.04 -4.63
N LYS A 40 -8.85 20.27 -4.32
CA LYS A 40 -8.73 21.32 -5.34
C LYS A 40 -7.78 20.92 -6.47
N TRP A 41 -6.62 20.34 -6.14
CA TRP A 41 -5.72 19.80 -7.17
C TRP A 41 -6.40 18.70 -7.99
N LEU A 42 -7.12 17.78 -7.33
CA LEU A 42 -7.81 16.68 -8.01
C LEU A 42 -8.94 17.15 -8.95
N ASP A 43 -9.59 18.27 -8.63
CA ASP A 43 -10.62 18.89 -9.47
C ASP A 43 -10.01 19.61 -10.69
N GLU A 44 -8.80 20.15 -10.56
CA GLU A 44 -8.12 20.96 -11.60
C GLU A 44 -7.25 20.12 -12.54
N VAL A 45 -6.54 19.11 -12.02
CA VAL A 45 -5.58 18.30 -12.80
C VAL A 45 -6.16 17.61 -14.04
N PRO A 46 -7.44 17.15 -14.07
CA PRO A 46 -8.00 16.57 -15.29
C PRO A 46 -8.09 17.60 -16.43
N LEU A 47 -8.34 18.87 -16.10
CA LEU A 47 -8.42 19.95 -17.09
C LEU A 47 -7.03 20.31 -17.62
N GLU A 48 -6.03 20.33 -16.74
CA GLU A 48 -4.63 20.59 -17.08
C GLU A 48 -4.07 19.51 -18.03
N LEU A 49 -4.44 18.25 -17.80
CA LEU A 49 -3.92 17.11 -18.57
C LEU A 49 -4.70 16.84 -19.87
N LYS A 50 -5.90 17.40 -20.04
CA LYS A 50 -6.80 17.10 -21.16
C LYS A 50 -6.20 17.35 -22.54
N SER A 51 -5.36 18.38 -22.68
CA SER A 51 -4.71 18.70 -23.96
C SER A 51 -3.69 17.63 -24.38
N ARG A 52 -3.00 17.04 -23.40
CA ARG A 52 -1.98 16.01 -23.60
C ARG A 52 -2.57 14.60 -23.67
N PHE A 53 -3.63 14.34 -22.89
CA PHE A 53 -4.30 13.04 -22.82
C PHE A 53 -5.82 13.18 -22.94
N PRO A 54 -6.36 13.39 -24.15
CA PRO A 54 -7.77 13.73 -24.34
C PRO A 54 -8.77 12.66 -23.88
N SER A 55 -8.37 11.39 -23.85
CA SER A 55 -9.20 10.25 -23.48
C SER A 55 -8.99 9.76 -22.05
N VAL A 56 -8.19 10.50 -21.25
CA VAL A 56 -8.02 10.20 -19.83
C VAL A 56 -9.20 10.74 -19.03
N GLU A 57 -9.81 9.86 -18.23
CA GLU A 57 -10.89 10.23 -17.31
C GLU A 57 -10.46 10.01 -15.86
N PHE A 58 -10.95 10.87 -14.97
CA PHE A 58 -10.77 10.75 -13.52
C PHE A 58 -12.11 10.45 -12.87
N LYS A 59 -12.16 9.44 -12.00
CA LYS A 59 -13.39 9.00 -11.33
C LYS A 59 -13.19 8.84 -9.84
N GLU A 60 -14.16 9.30 -9.06
CA GLU A 60 -14.25 9.08 -7.62
C GLU A 60 -15.61 8.50 -7.28
N ARG A 61 -15.72 7.87 -6.10
CA ARG A 61 -17.04 7.56 -5.53
C ARG A 61 -17.53 8.78 -4.76
N ASP A 62 -18.79 9.14 -4.91
CA ASP A 62 -19.39 10.36 -4.33
C ASP A 62 -19.13 10.56 -2.83
N TRP A 63 -19.06 9.46 -2.07
CA TRP A 63 -18.87 9.48 -0.62
C TRP A 63 -17.41 9.47 -0.17
N VAL A 64 -16.45 9.21 -1.07
CA VAL A 64 -15.06 8.90 -0.69
C VAL A 64 -14.33 10.10 -0.08
N ARG A 65 -14.70 11.32 -0.47
CA ARG A 65 -14.14 12.55 0.08
C ARG A 65 -14.62 12.84 1.50
N ALA A 66 -15.89 12.50 1.81
CA ALA A 66 -16.54 12.78 3.09
C ALA A 66 -16.35 11.66 4.12
N SER A 67 -16.34 10.39 3.68
CA SER A 67 -16.20 9.21 4.54
C SER A 67 -15.22 8.21 3.93
N PRO A 68 -13.91 8.55 3.88
CA PRO A 68 -12.90 7.65 3.35
C PRO A 68 -12.85 6.34 4.15
N PRO A 69 -12.78 5.16 3.50
CA PRO A 69 -12.71 3.89 4.22
C PRO A 69 -11.48 3.82 5.13
N LEU A 70 -11.69 3.31 6.34
CA LEU A 70 -10.61 2.90 7.22
C LEU A 70 -10.04 1.55 6.75
N ASN A 71 -8.74 1.54 6.49
CA ASN A 71 -7.93 0.33 6.39
C ASN A 71 -7.05 0.22 7.63
N THR A 72 -7.03 -0.94 8.25
CA THR A 72 -6.10 -1.26 9.33
C THR A 72 -5.08 -2.26 8.83
N ALA A 73 -3.80 -2.03 9.11
CA ALA A 73 -2.72 -2.97 8.84
C ALA A 73 -1.94 -3.27 10.12
N VAL A 74 -1.60 -4.54 10.32
CA VAL A 74 -0.71 -4.98 11.41
C VAL A 74 0.53 -5.57 10.78
N TYR A 75 1.68 -4.97 11.06
CA TYR A 75 2.98 -5.43 10.58
C TYR A 75 3.57 -6.43 11.57
N TYR A 76 4.19 -7.48 11.05
CA TYR A 76 4.82 -8.53 11.85
C TYR A 76 6.32 -8.53 11.56
N ASP A 77 7.12 -8.61 12.61
CA ASP A 77 8.58 -8.63 12.51
C ASP A 77 9.16 -9.47 13.65
N THR A 78 10.47 -9.75 13.62
CA THR A 78 11.19 -10.32 14.75
C THR A 78 11.27 -9.29 15.90
N PRO A 79 11.64 -9.69 17.13
CA PRO A 79 11.89 -8.74 18.22
C PRO A 79 12.95 -7.68 17.89
N ALA A 80 13.91 -8.01 17.02
CA ALA A 80 15.00 -7.13 16.59
C ALA A 80 14.68 -6.31 15.31
N TYR A 81 13.48 -6.45 14.75
CA TYR A 81 13.04 -5.81 13.51
C TYR A 81 13.87 -6.20 12.28
N ASP A 82 14.17 -7.50 12.12
CA ASP A 82 15.05 -7.98 11.04
C ASP A 82 14.43 -7.84 9.64
N ILE A 83 13.10 -7.76 9.49
CA ILE A 83 12.44 -7.53 8.20
C ILE A 83 12.53 -6.05 7.79
N LEU A 84 12.29 -5.13 8.72
CA LEU A 84 12.24 -3.68 8.49
C LEU A 84 13.40 -3.09 7.65
N PRO A 85 14.69 -3.37 7.93
CA PRO A 85 15.81 -2.79 7.19
C PRO A 85 15.90 -3.30 5.74
N THR A 86 15.29 -4.45 5.44
CA THR A 86 15.33 -5.03 4.08
C THR A 86 14.44 -4.26 3.09
N GLY A 87 13.47 -3.48 3.57
CA GLY A 87 12.41 -2.90 2.72
C GLY A 87 11.29 -3.88 2.36
N ALA A 88 11.40 -5.15 2.78
CA ALA A 88 10.31 -6.12 2.76
C ALA A 88 9.27 -5.83 3.85
N LEU A 89 8.14 -6.53 3.80
CA LEU A 89 7.15 -6.51 4.87
C LEU A 89 6.33 -7.79 4.88
N LEU A 90 5.92 -8.23 6.08
CA LEU A 90 4.81 -9.15 6.27
C LEU A 90 3.74 -8.43 7.09
N ARG A 91 2.51 -8.35 6.57
CA ARG A 91 1.42 -7.66 7.27
C ARG A 91 0.07 -8.30 7.01
N THR A 92 -0.85 -8.12 7.94
CA THR A 92 -2.27 -8.14 7.61
C THR A 92 -2.74 -6.77 7.15
N SER A 93 -3.78 -6.76 6.32
CA SER A 93 -4.52 -5.57 5.93
C SER A 93 -5.99 -5.93 5.88
N CYS A 94 -6.83 -5.11 6.49
CA CYS A 94 -8.27 -5.28 6.43
C CYS A 94 -9.01 -3.94 6.39
N SER A 95 -10.22 -4.01 5.85
CA SER A 95 -11.25 -2.99 5.99
C SER A 95 -12.56 -3.69 6.24
N ARG A 96 -13.34 -3.20 7.20
CA ARG A 96 -14.66 -3.74 7.56
C ARG A 96 -15.57 -3.96 6.35
N LEU A 97 -15.44 -3.12 5.33
CA LEU A 97 -16.32 -3.15 4.16
C LEU A 97 -15.89 -4.10 3.05
N THR A 98 -14.61 -4.46 2.96
CA THR A 98 -14.08 -5.03 1.71
C THR A 98 -13.28 -6.30 1.90
N HIS A 99 -12.21 -6.26 2.68
CA HIS A 99 -11.18 -7.30 2.64
C HIS A 99 -10.58 -7.59 4.02
N ALA A 100 -9.99 -8.78 4.13
CA ALA A 100 -8.96 -9.13 5.08
C ALA A 100 -7.96 -10.04 4.36
N PHE A 101 -6.68 -9.73 4.40
CA PHE A 101 -5.64 -10.59 3.82
C PHE A 101 -4.34 -10.47 4.62
N CYS A 102 -3.52 -11.52 4.54
CA CYS A 102 -2.11 -11.50 4.95
C CYS A 102 -1.25 -11.42 3.70
N ALA A 103 -0.22 -10.57 3.71
CA ALA A 103 0.67 -10.41 2.57
C ALA A 103 2.13 -10.33 3.01
N PHE A 104 2.99 -11.06 2.30
CA PHE A 104 4.42 -10.84 2.28
C PHE A 104 4.77 -10.10 0.99
N LYS A 105 5.51 -9.00 1.12
CA LYS A 105 5.98 -8.25 -0.04
C LYS A 105 7.49 -8.08 0.03
N MET A 106 8.17 -8.50 -1.03
CA MET A 106 9.62 -8.37 -1.19
C MET A 106 10.08 -6.91 -1.17
N PRO A 107 11.37 -6.61 -0.98
CA PRO A 107 11.89 -5.28 -1.27
C PRO A 107 11.59 -4.89 -2.73
N GLU A 108 11.58 -3.59 -3.02
CA GLU A 108 11.61 -3.13 -4.41
C GLU A 108 12.97 -3.52 -5.00
N ASP A 109 12.99 -4.11 -6.19
CA ASP A 109 14.25 -4.39 -6.89
C ASP A 109 14.80 -3.14 -7.59
N ALA A 110 15.92 -3.28 -8.32
CA ALA A 110 16.56 -2.17 -9.04
C ALA A 110 15.63 -1.49 -10.07
N THR A 111 14.54 -2.16 -10.42
CA THR A 111 13.55 -1.73 -11.41
C THR A 111 12.29 -1.16 -10.79
N GLY A 112 12.25 -1.09 -9.45
CA GLY A 112 11.08 -0.74 -8.66
C GLY A 112 10.17 -1.94 -8.41
N ASN A 113 10.37 -3.08 -9.06
CA ASN A 113 9.39 -4.15 -9.04
C ASN A 113 9.27 -4.78 -7.66
N ARG A 114 8.04 -5.14 -7.29
CA ARG A 114 7.77 -5.75 -5.99
C ARG A 114 6.90 -6.99 -6.15
N LEU A 115 7.44 -8.12 -5.70
CA LEU A 115 6.68 -9.36 -5.58
C LEU A 115 5.76 -9.29 -4.36
N ASP A 116 4.48 -9.60 -4.58
CA ASP A 116 3.43 -9.52 -3.57
C ASP A 116 2.68 -10.85 -3.49
N ARG A 117 2.88 -11.57 -2.37
CA ARG A 117 2.29 -12.87 -2.07
C ARG A 117 1.20 -12.69 -1.03
N ARG A 118 -0.04 -13.04 -1.38
CA ARG A 118 -1.20 -12.77 -0.53
C ARG A 118 -2.03 -14.01 -0.26
N HIS A 119 -2.48 -14.14 0.98
CA HIS A 119 -3.55 -15.03 1.37
C HIS A 119 -4.78 -14.19 1.75
N VAL A 120 -5.91 -14.42 1.09
CA VAL A 120 -7.17 -13.70 1.37
C VAL A 120 -7.99 -14.54 2.34
N PHE A 121 -8.33 -13.96 3.49
CA PHE A 121 -9.17 -14.62 4.48
C PHE A 121 -10.64 -14.57 4.07
N GLU A 122 -11.38 -15.62 4.41
CA GLU A 122 -12.82 -15.75 4.14
C GLU A 122 -13.58 -16.18 5.41
N GLY A 123 -14.92 -16.15 5.37
CA GLY A 123 -15.77 -16.63 6.45
C GLY A 123 -15.48 -16.03 7.83
N GLU A 124 -15.36 -16.89 8.84
CA GLU A 124 -15.15 -16.52 10.24
C GLU A 124 -13.79 -15.84 10.48
N GLU A 125 -12.73 -16.29 9.80
CA GLU A 125 -11.40 -15.68 9.92
C GLU A 125 -11.43 -14.23 9.43
N LYS A 126 -12.08 -13.98 8.28
CA LYS A 126 -12.26 -12.63 7.74
C LYS A 126 -13.00 -11.74 8.74
N SER A 127 -14.11 -12.22 9.29
CA SER A 127 -14.94 -11.47 10.26
C SER A 127 -14.14 -11.13 11.53
N THR A 128 -13.43 -12.11 12.08
CA THR A 128 -12.60 -11.93 13.28
C THR A 128 -11.53 -10.85 13.06
N ILE A 129 -10.78 -10.94 11.95
CA ILE A 129 -9.73 -9.96 11.62
C ILE A 129 -10.34 -8.57 11.34
N GLN A 130 -11.47 -8.47 10.65
CA GLN A 130 -12.10 -7.17 10.36
C GLN A 130 -12.65 -6.46 11.61
N ASN A 131 -13.03 -7.22 12.64
CA ASN A 131 -13.63 -6.66 13.86
C ASN A 131 -12.57 -6.19 14.86
N ASP A 132 -11.50 -6.96 15.05
CA ASP A 132 -10.39 -6.59 15.93
C ASP A 132 -9.05 -7.00 15.30
N PRO A 133 -8.52 -6.20 14.36
CA PRO A 133 -7.36 -6.57 13.54
C PRO A 133 -6.08 -6.82 14.34
N SER A 134 -5.97 -6.18 15.50
CA SER A 134 -4.83 -6.27 16.42
C SER A 134 -5.07 -7.17 17.62
N GLY A 135 -6.29 -7.73 17.75
CA GLY A 135 -6.68 -8.59 18.86
C GLY A 135 -5.98 -9.94 18.85
N HIS A 136 -5.95 -10.59 20.02
CA HIS A 136 -5.33 -11.91 20.19
C HIS A 136 -5.87 -12.97 19.22
N ALA A 137 -7.18 -12.97 18.93
CA ALA A 137 -7.78 -13.91 17.99
C ALA A 137 -7.29 -13.68 16.55
N ALA A 138 -7.28 -12.43 16.08
CA ALA A 138 -6.77 -12.08 14.76
C ALA A 138 -5.27 -12.40 14.63
N VAL A 139 -4.47 -12.07 15.63
CA VAL A 139 -3.04 -12.41 15.67
C VAL A 139 -2.82 -13.91 15.62
N SER A 140 -3.62 -14.69 16.35
CA SER A 140 -3.53 -16.16 16.36
C SER A 140 -3.84 -16.77 14.99
N ILE A 141 -4.89 -16.31 14.30
CA ILE A 141 -5.22 -16.74 12.94
C ILE A 141 -4.01 -16.52 12.01
N VAL A 142 -3.40 -15.35 12.08
CA VAL A 142 -2.26 -15.00 11.23
C VAL A 142 -1.04 -15.84 11.59
N LYS A 143 -0.74 -16.01 12.88
CA LYS A 143 0.38 -16.85 13.34
C LYS A 143 0.23 -18.29 12.87
N ASN A 144 -0.98 -18.85 12.99
CA ASN A 144 -1.29 -20.19 12.49
C ASN A 144 -1.07 -20.26 10.97
N LEU A 145 -1.63 -19.31 10.20
CA LEU A 145 -1.42 -19.26 8.74
C LEU A 145 0.07 -19.20 8.39
N ILE A 146 0.84 -18.27 8.96
CA ILE A 146 2.20 -17.98 8.51
C ILE A 146 3.22 -19.08 8.87
N THR A 147 2.83 -20.02 9.74
CA THR A 147 3.66 -21.14 10.19
C THR A 147 3.24 -22.48 9.60
N ARG A 148 2.14 -22.52 8.83
CA ARG A 148 1.73 -23.72 8.09
C ARG A 148 2.81 -24.15 7.10
N ARG A 149 2.94 -25.48 6.97
CA ARG A 149 3.91 -26.15 6.08
C ARG A 149 3.25 -26.94 4.96
N ASP A 150 1.93 -27.06 5.01
CA ASP A 150 1.10 -27.84 4.11
C ASP A 150 0.52 -27.01 2.95
N VAL A 151 0.75 -25.70 2.95
CA VAL A 151 0.29 -24.76 1.92
C VAL A 151 1.34 -23.70 1.62
N ASP A 152 1.29 -23.17 0.40
CA ASP A 152 2.05 -21.98 0.02
C ASP A 152 1.39 -20.74 0.62
N GLN A 153 2.13 -20.03 1.46
CA GLN A 153 1.59 -18.93 2.25
C GLN A 153 2.67 -17.87 2.52
N PRO A 154 2.29 -16.61 2.87
CA PRO A 154 3.23 -15.49 3.01
C PRO A 154 4.51 -15.75 3.83
N GLY A 155 4.43 -16.46 4.95
CA GLY A 155 5.54 -16.87 5.81
C GLY A 155 6.50 -17.88 5.18
N THR A 156 6.02 -18.81 4.33
CA THR A 156 6.89 -19.69 3.53
C THR A 156 7.77 -18.84 2.61
N PHE A 157 7.16 -17.86 1.93
CA PHE A 157 7.88 -16.95 1.03
C PHE A 157 8.86 -16.03 1.76
N LEU A 158 8.48 -15.52 2.94
CA LEU A 158 9.41 -14.79 3.81
C LEU A 158 10.65 -15.63 4.10
N LYS A 159 10.46 -16.85 4.62
CA LYS A 159 11.57 -17.72 5.01
C LYS A 159 12.49 -18.03 3.84
N LEU A 160 11.92 -18.31 2.66
CA LEU A 160 12.71 -18.56 1.45
C LEU A 160 13.50 -17.33 1.00
N ALA A 161 12.92 -16.13 1.13
CA ALA A 161 13.53 -14.90 0.65
C ALA A 161 14.57 -14.31 1.60
N THR A 162 14.36 -14.40 2.91
CA THR A 162 15.17 -13.70 3.91
C THR A 162 15.85 -14.62 4.91
N GLY A 163 15.50 -15.90 4.95
CA GLY A 163 15.94 -16.84 5.98
C GLY A 163 15.24 -16.66 7.35
N ILE A 164 14.40 -15.64 7.51
CA ILE A 164 13.71 -15.35 8.78
C ILE A 164 12.58 -16.36 8.99
N SER A 165 12.54 -17.00 10.17
CA SER A 165 11.46 -17.95 10.47
C SER A 165 10.15 -17.20 10.78
N PRO A 166 9.01 -17.62 10.20
CA PRO A 166 7.71 -17.06 10.57
C PRO A 166 7.31 -17.34 12.03
N ASP A 167 7.92 -18.36 12.64
CA ASP A 167 7.75 -18.69 14.07
C ASP A 167 8.19 -17.54 14.98
N ASP A 168 9.23 -16.79 14.59
CA ASP A 168 9.83 -15.71 15.38
C ASP A 168 9.08 -14.38 15.28
N LEU A 169 8.07 -14.30 14.43
CA LEU A 169 7.36 -13.06 14.16
C LEU A 169 6.30 -12.75 15.22
N SER A 170 6.22 -11.49 15.62
CA SER A 170 5.12 -10.96 16.42
C SER A 170 4.68 -9.60 15.87
N PRO A 171 3.45 -9.14 16.15
CA PRO A 171 3.02 -7.80 15.76
C PRO A 171 4.02 -6.73 16.25
N ALA A 172 4.37 -5.82 15.36
CA ALA A 172 5.36 -4.77 15.58
C ALA A 172 4.71 -3.38 15.55
N LEU A 173 3.90 -3.13 14.52
CA LEU A 173 3.29 -1.83 14.29
C LEU A 173 1.85 -2.01 13.83
N VAL A 174 0.96 -1.19 14.37
CA VAL A 174 -0.40 -1.03 13.85
C VAL A 174 -0.48 0.26 13.06
N LEU A 175 -1.07 0.21 11.88
CA LEU A 175 -1.37 1.37 11.05
C LEU A 175 -2.87 1.45 10.79
N LYS A 176 -3.48 2.59 11.09
CA LYS A 176 -4.86 2.95 10.73
C LYS A 176 -4.80 4.01 9.64
N GLY A 177 -5.36 3.73 8.46
CA GLY A 177 -5.27 4.59 7.28
C GLY A 177 -6.65 4.92 6.70
N HIS A 178 -7.01 6.21 6.70
CA HIS A 178 -8.17 6.70 5.97
C HIS A 178 -7.78 7.05 4.54
N ARG A 179 -8.35 6.33 3.57
CA ARG A 179 -7.91 6.39 2.17
C ARG A 179 -8.99 6.98 1.26
N SER A 180 -8.73 8.17 0.71
CA SER A 180 -9.57 8.74 -0.35
C SER A 180 -9.02 8.31 -1.70
N THR A 181 -9.79 7.49 -2.43
CA THR A 181 -9.34 6.87 -3.69
C THR A 181 -9.99 7.54 -4.89
N PHE A 182 -9.19 7.81 -5.92
CA PHE A 182 -9.68 8.13 -7.26
C PHE A 182 -9.08 7.15 -8.28
N TYR A 183 -9.75 7.00 -9.40
CA TYR A 183 -9.38 6.13 -10.50
C TYR A 183 -9.05 6.97 -11.71
N VAL A 184 -8.09 6.49 -12.49
CA VAL A 184 -7.78 7.06 -13.80
C VAL A 184 -8.04 6.00 -14.84
N LEU A 185 -8.81 6.38 -15.85
CA LEU A 185 -9.14 5.53 -16.97
C LEU A 185 -8.48 6.07 -18.24
N ILE A 186 -8.08 5.17 -19.13
CA ILE A 186 -7.63 5.51 -20.49
C ILE A 186 -8.54 4.75 -21.45
N ASP A 187 -9.23 5.46 -22.35
CA ASP A 187 -10.16 4.88 -23.32
C ASP A 187 -11.22 3.96 -22.67
N GLY A 188 -11.64 4.31 -21.44
CA GLY A 188 -12.61 3.55 -20.65
C GLY A 188 -12.04 2.38 -19.84
N TYR A 189 -10.74 2.08 -19.93
CA TYR A 189 -10.08 1.04 -19.14
C TYR A 189 -9.51 1.59 -17.84
N ASP A 190 -9.78 0.94 -16.70
CA ASP A 190 -9.15 1.26 -15.41
C ASP A 190 -7.64 1.00 -15.47
N VAL A 191 -6.84 2.07 -15.40
CA VAL A 191 -5.38 1.98 -15.46
C VAL A 191 -4.71 2.33 -14.14
N LEU A 192 -5.21 3.31 -13.40
CA LEU A 192 -4.67 3.70 -12.10
C LEU A 192 -5.74 3.65 -11.00
N ARG A 193 -5.31 3.26 -9.80
CA ARG A 193 -6.01 3.45 -8.53
C ARG A 193 -5.12 4.28 -7.62
N CYS A 194 -5.39 5.58 -7.62
CA CYS A 194 -4.63 6.54 -6.86
C CYS A 194 -5.32 6.84 -5.53
N SER A 195 -4.59 7.34 -4.54
CA SER A 195 -5.19 7.82 -3.30
C SER A 195 -4.35 8.83 -2.57
N ILE A 196 -5.01 9.58 -1.69
CA ILE A 196 -4.37 10.21 -0.55
C ILE A 196 -4.69 9.38 0.71
N ASP A 197 -3.64 9.00 1.41
CA ASP A 197 -3.68 8.17 2.61
C ASP A 197 -3.37 9.04 3.84
N ARG A 198 -4.29 9.05 4.80
CA ARG A 198 -4.09 9.68 6.12
C ARG A 198 -3.84 8.56 7.12
N SER A 199 -2.56 8.34 7.43
CA SER A 199 -2.12 7.21 8.25
C SER A 199 -1.81 7.65 9.66
N SER A 200 -2.22 6.85 10.63
CA SER A 200 -1.79 6.91 12.01
C SER A 200 -1.16 5.57 12.40
N VAL A 201 -0.04 5.62 13.09
CA VAL A 201 0.75 4.45 13.49
C VAL A 201 0.95 4.40 14.99
N PHE A 202 1.03 3.18 15.51
CA PHE A 202 1.22 2.88 16.91
C PHE A 202 2.23 1.73 17.06
N ASP A 203 3.17 1.88 18.00
CA ASP A 203 4.11 0.82 18.38
C ASP A 203 3.38 -0.23 19.22
N PHE A 204 3.10 -1.38 18.60
CA PHE A 204 2.34 -2.46 19.24
C PHE A 204 3.08 -3.09 20.42
N ARG A 205 4.40 -2.92 20.49
CA ARG A 205 5.27 -3.52 21.51
C ARG A 205 5.63 -2.54 22.63
N SER A 206 5.20 -1.29 22.54
CA SER A 206 5.51 -0.25 23.52
C SER A 206 4.93 -0.53 24.91
N GLY A 207 3.88 -1.38 24.99
CA GLY A 207 3.08 -1.55 26.21
C GLY A 207 2.22 -0.33 26.55
N SER A 208 2.23 0.70 25.69
CA SER A 208 1.39 1.88 25.83
C SER A 208 -0.07 1.56 25.51
N ASP A 209 -0.99 2.38 26.02
CA ASP A 209 -2.42 2.22 25.73
C ASP A 209 -2.72 2.66 24.28
N ALA A 210 -3.28 1.75 23.49
CA ALA A 210 -3.68 2.02 22.11
C ALA A 210 -4.93 2.91 22.01
N GLU A 211 -5.67 3.08 23.11
CA GLU A 211 -6.82 3.99 23.20
C GLU A 211 -6.39 5.45 23.44
N GLU A 212 -5.16 5.68 23.93
CA GLU A 212 -4.63 7.03 24.17
C GLU A 212 -4.09 7.65 22.87
N PRO A 213 -4.70 8.74 22.36
CA PRO A 213 -4.32 9.35 21.09
C PRO A 213 -2.86 9.87 21.06
N ALA A 214 -2.30 10.29 22.19
CA ALA A 214 -0.91 10.78 22.26
C ALA A 214 0.14 9.72 21.87
N ASN A 215 -0.23 8.44 21.96
CA ASN A 215 0.63 7.31 21.58
C ASN A 215 0.64 7.04 20.07
N TRP A 216 -0.24 7.68 19.31
CA TRP A 216 -0.29 7.55 17.85
C TRP A 216 0.52 8.67 17.18
N LYS A 217 1.25 8.31 16.12
CA LYS A 217 1.93 9.27 15.23
C LYS A 217 1.27 9.24 13.86
N SER A 218 1.18 10.39 13.20
CA SER A 218 0.45 10.50 11.94
C SER A 218 1.36 10.97 10.80
N PHE A 219 1.06 10.50 9.60
CA PHE A 219 1.67 10.96 8.36
C PHE A 219 0.69 10.80 7.20
N ARG A 220 1.03 11.44 6.08
CA ARG A 220 0.25 11.44 4.85
C ARG A 220 1.12 11.08 3.66
N GLU A 221 0.48 10.55 2.64
CA GLU A 221 1.09 10.37 1.31
C GLU A 221 0.01 10.33 0.23
N VAL A 222 0.40 10.70 -0.98
CA VAL A 222 -0.36 10.43 -2.19
C VAL A 222 0.27 9.22 -2.89
N GLU A 223 -0.47 8.14 -3.06
CA GLU A 223 -0.07 6.97 -3.85
C GLU A 223 -0.68 7.07 -5.26
N LEU A 224 0.16 7.13 -6.28
CA LEU A 224 -0.23 6.98 -7.70
C LEU A 224 0.10 5.55 -8.11
N SER A 225 -0.86 4.64 -7.98
CA SER A 225 -0.64 3.21 -8.19
C SER A 225 -1.40 2.69 -9.40
N LEU A 226 -0.80 1.74 -10.11
CA LEU A 226 -1.46 0.95 -11.14
C LEU A 226 -2.69 0.23 -10.58
N TYR A 227 -3.72 0.09 -11.41
CA TYR A 227 -4.89 -0.67 -11.06
C TYR A 227 -4.53 -2.17 -10.95
N PRO A 228 -4.84 -2.86 -9.82
CA PRO A 228 -4.40 -4.24 -9.62
C PRO A 228 -4.98 -5.28 -10.59
N ARG A 229 -5.99 -4.89 -11.38
CA ARG A 229 -6.63 -5.74 -12.40
C ARG A 229 -6.68 -5.02 -13.74
N ILE A 230 -5.63 -4.24 -14.04
CA ILE A 230 -5.46 -3.59 -15.34
C ILE A 230 -5.57 -4.63 -16.46
N SER A 231 -6.30 -4.29 -17.53
CA SER A 231 -6.59 -5.22 -18.62
C SER A 231 -5.34 -5.54 -19.45
N ASP A 232 -5.26 -6.75 -20.00
CA ASP A 232 -4.16 -7.16 -20.88
C ASP A 232 -4.06 -6.29 -22.14
N GLU A 233 -5.18 -5.72 -22.57
CA GLU A 233 -5.30 -4.83 -23.74
C GLU A 233 -4.64 -3.47 -23.53
N ILE A 234 -4.56 -2.96 -22.28
CA ILE A 234 -4.08 -1.60 -22.00
C ILE A 234 -2.79 -1.57 -21.17
N LYS A 235 -2.43 -2.68 -20.51
CA LYS A 235 -1.28 -2.72 -19.59
C LYS A 235 0.09 -2.47 -20.25
N GLY A 236 0.18 -2.57 -21.58
CA GLY A 236 1.39 -2.23 -22.35
C GLY A 236 1.37 -0.82 -22.96
N ASP A 237 0.31 -0.04 -22.74
CA ASP A 237 0.17 1.29 -23.33
C ASP A 237 1.10 2.30 -22.64
N LEU A 238 1.95 2.98 -23.43
CA LEU A 238 2.91 3.97 -22.93
C LEU A 238 2.23 5.13 -22.18
N ARG A 239 0.98 5.45 -22.49
CA ARG A 239 0.21 6.50 -21.79
C ARG A 239 0.04 6.18 -20.31
N VAL A 240 0.01 4.91 -19.91
CA VAL A 240 -0.09 4.51 -18.50
C VAL A 240 1.06 5.11 -17.69
N VAL A 241 2.29 4.98 -18.20
CA VAL A 241 3.49 5.54 -17.55
C VAL A 241 3.47 7.06 -17.61
N GLN A 242 3.19 7.63 -18.78
CA GLN A 242 3.20 9.07 -18.99
C GLN A 242 2.18 9.83 -18.12
N VAL A 243 1.02 9.22 -17.85
CA VAL A 243 0.00 9.80 -16.97
C VAL A 243 0.47 9.79 -15.52
N ILE A 244 1.12 8.72 -15.06
CA ILE A 244 1.68 8.67 -13.70
C ILE A 244 2.76 9.75 -13.53
N GLU A 245 3.66 9.91 -14.51
CA GLU A 245 4.68 10.96 -14.49
C GLU A 245 4.06 12.36 -14.45
N ALA A 246 3.06 12.62 -15.29
CA ALA A 246 2.39 13.91 -15.33
C ALA A 246 1.68 14.24 -14.00
N LEU A 247 1.03 13.25 -13.37
CA LEU A 247 0.40 13.41 -12.07
C LEU A 247 1.43 13.63 -10.95
N ARG A 248 2.53 12.87 -10.96
CA ARG A 248 3.66 13.05 -10.03
C ARG A 248 4.22 14.47 -10.13
N ASP A 249 4.54 14.91 -11.35
CA ASP A 249 5.17 16.21 -11.58
C ASP A 249 4.22 17.35 -11.23
N SER A 250 2.91 17.20 -11.50
CA SER A 250 1.87 18.14 -11.06
C SER A 250 1.84 18.27 -9.53
N LEU A 251 1.84 17.16 -8.78
CA LEU A 251 1.87 17.17 -7.31
C LEU A 251 3.13 17.84 -6.77
N ILE A 252 4.31 17.44 -7.28
CA ILE A 252 5.61 17.96 -6.86
C ILE A 252 5.68 19.47 -7.07
N ASN A 253 5.35 19.94 -8.28
CA ASN A 253 5.47 21.35 -8.63
C ASN A 253 4.44 22.22 -7.90
N ARG A 254 3.20 21.71 -7.73
CA ARG A 254 2.13 22.47 -7.10
C ARG A 254 2.33 22.64 -5.60
N PHE A 255 2.81 21.59 -4.93
CA PHE A 255 2.89 21.55 -3.47
C PHE A 255 4.31 21.65 -2.92
N ASP A 256 5.31 21.90 -3.78
CA ASP A 256 6.73 21.92 -3.43
C ASP A 256 7.11 20.70 -2.57
N THR A 257 6.85 19.52 -3.12
CA THR A 257 7.02 18.24 -2.43
C THR A 257 7.90 17.28 -3.23
N HIS A 258 8.08 16.05 -2.75
CA HIS A 258 9.00 15.08 -3.35
C HIS A 258 8.45 13.66 -3.31
N VAL A 259 9.01 12.81 -4.18
CA VAL A 259 8.78 11.35 -4.15
C VAL A 259 9.47 10.76 -2.92
N ILE A 260 8.77 9.85 -2.25
CA ILE A 260 9.28 9.09 -1.11
C ILE A 260 9.43 7.62 -1.50
N TYR A 261 10.53 7.01 -1.01
CA TYR A 261 10.87 5.62 -1.32
C TYR A 261 10.58 4.69 -0.14
N ASP A 262 10.74 5.19 1.09
CA ASP A 262 10.40 4.46 2.30
C ASP A 262 8.96 3.93 2.22
N ILE A 263 8.78 2.65 2.56
CA ILE A 263 7.44 2.08 2.68
C ILE A 263 6.77 2.59 3.94
N LYS A 264 5.43 2.54 3.99
CA LYS A 264 4.65 2.92 5.18
C LYS A 264 5.16 2.28 6.47
N TYR A 265 5.69 1.05 6.42
CA TYR A 265 6.28 0.41 7.59
C TYR A 265 7.52 1.15 8.11
N GLN A 266 8.48 1.43 7.22
CA GLN A 266 9.70 2.18 7.54
C GLN A 266 9.39 3.60 8.01
N ARG A 267 8.49 4.32 7.31
CA ARG A 267 8.05 5.65 7.73
C ARG A 267 7.42 5.64 9.12
N GLY A 268 6.53 4.69 9.37
CA GLY A 268 5.87 4.56 10.67
C GLY A 268 6.85 4.27 11.80
N MET A 269 7.80 3.36 11.58
CA MET A 269 8.83 3.02 12.57
C MET A 269 9.79 4.18 12.84
N LYS A 270 10.20 4.95 11.82
CA LYS A 270 10.99 6.18 11.98
C LYS A 270 10.26 7.22 12.82
N LEU A 271 8.98 7.44 12.54
CA LEU A 271 8.14 8.38 13.31
C LEU A 271 7.97 7.99 14.78
N LEU A 272 8.03 6.69 15.07
CA LEU A 272 7.98 6.14 16.42
C LEU A 272 9.37 6.08 17.10
N GLY A 273 10.45 6.49 16.42
CA GLY A 273 11.81 6.48 16.95
C GLY A 273 12.40 5.06 17.12
N LYS A 274 11.99 4.10 16.28
CA LYS A 274 12.38 2.69 16.38
C LYS A 274 13.30 2.21 15.25
N TYR A 275 13.52 3.04 14.23
CA TYR A 275 14.32 2.76 13.04
C TYR A 275 14.90 4.05 12.48
#